data_AF-A0A0D7BQT6-F1
#
_entry.id   AF-A0A0D7BQT6-F1
#
_cell.length_a   1.000
_cell.length_b   1.000
_cell.length_c   1.000
_cell.angle_alpha   90.00
_cell.angle_beta   90.00
_cell.angle_gamma   90.00
#
_symmetry.space_group_name_H-M   'P 1'
#
loop_
_entity.id
_entity.type
_entity.pdbx_description
1 polymer ?
#
loop_
_entity_poly.entity_id
_entity_poly.type
_entity_poly.pdbx_seq_one_letter_code
_entity_poly.pdbx_strand_id
1 'polypeptide(L)'
;MSSTPATSTFPTSSLVPAASTLVSASSMPSSSSSQTSSAASPSGSIPATSNPKFIVAHHMVGNTYPYTKQDWTDDITLAHASGIDGFALNVGSDDWQKTQVASAYEAAQDSGLPFKLFLSLDMTVLPCGSDADAQAIRSWVSQYTSHPNQFIYGDRAFVSTFSGETCTFGAGSTAEGWHSQFVGHPDLADKLFFVPSFFIDPATFPTFQDVMHGDFNWNGGWPIELTVDTLNNERTAAKVAADSAEDAITKFIGSTDTDLKHIDGLASLRTAKTKRDGSSDKLAYMASVSPWFFTHYGADSFNKNFVYLGDQHLYARRWESLIAARDKVDIVEINTWNDYGESHYIGPIKGAQPNSEAWTDGMNHTAWLDLTKYYATAFKEGAFPSIDTDTIVMWARPHAVDAQAQNDPVGQPTNFKLFEDTVWAVVMAKSPATVTLRTSDSNSQTFDVPAGVSKLSIGISAGETMYGSIERDGKMITELKPEGYALEGSPKTYNFNAFVASASA
;
A
#
# COMPACT_ATOMS: atom_id res chain seq x y z
N MET A 1 16.56 10.88 32.25
CA MET A 1 16.20 9.48 32.62
C MET A 1 15.71 8.83 31.34
N SER A 2 16.46 7.83 30.87
CA SER A 2 16.32 7.22 29.56
C SER A 2 15.10 6.30 29.55
N SER A 3 14.09 6.59 28.73
CA SER A 3 12.93 5.72 28.49
C SER A 3 13.22 4.83 27.28
N THR A 4 13.31 3.52 27.53
CA THR A 4 13.42 2.45 26.54
C THR A 4 12.12 2.34 25.73
N PRO A 5 12.13 2.19 24.40
CA PRO A 5 10.92 1.88 23.64
C PRO A 5 10.48 0.44 23.93
N ALA A 6 9.18 0.23 24.09
CA ALA A 6 8.58 -1.09 24.28
C ALA A 6 8.63 -1.90 22.97
N THR A 7 9.15 -3.11 23.06
CA THR A 7 9.14 -4.14 22.02
C THR A 7 7.73 -4.68 21.83
N SER A 8 7.13 -4.43 20.66
CA SER A 8 5.96 -5.16 20.15
C SER A 8 6.40 -6.49 19.54
N THR A 9 5.91 -7.60 20.09
CA THR A 9 6.10 -8.94 19.54
C THR A 9 4.81 -9.36 18.84
N PHE A 10 4.86 -9.53 17.52
CA PHE A 10 3.82 -10.17 16.72
C PHE A 10 3.94 -11.71 16.79
N PRO A 11 2.83 -12.47 16.79
CA PRO A 11 2.88 -13.93 16.77
C PRO A 11 3.24 -14.42 15.36
N THR A 12 4.40 -15.07 15.22
CA THR A 12 4.78 -15.81 14.02
C THR A 12 4.24 -17.24 14.10
N SER A 13 3.47 -17.67 13.10
CA SER A 13 3.17 -19.08 12.88
C SER A 13 4.46 -19.80 12.47
N SER A 14 5.04 -20.56 13.39
CA SER A 14 6.28 -21.30 13.21
C SER A 14 6.12 -22.47 12.23
N LEU A 15 6.82 -22.43 11.10
CA LEU A 15 7.19 -23.61 10.32
C LEU A 15 8.72 -23.61 10.16
N VAL A 16 9.35 -24.62 10.76
CA VAL A 16 10.79 -24.88 10.67
C VAL A 16 11.06 -25.69 9.41
N PRO A 17 12.10 -25.36 8.61
CA PRO A 17 12.73 -26.36 7.76
C PRO A 17 14.20 -26.59 8.12
N ALA A 18 14.58 -27.86 8.00
CA ALA A 18 15.89 -28.42 8.28
C ALA A 18 16.94 -27.96 7.25
N ALA A 19 18.17 -27.81 7.72
CA ALA A 19 19.34 -27.49 6.92
C ALA A 19 19.60 -28.52 5.81
N SER A 20 19.94 -28.03 4.61
CA SER A 20 20.56 -28.85 3.56
C SER A 20 21.63 -28.03 2.84
N THR A 21 22.73 -28.72 2.57
CA THR A 21 24.05 -28.23 2.17
C THR A 21 24.11 -27.62 0.78
N LEU A 22 24.90 -26.54 0.68
CA LEU A 22 25.26 -25.79 -0.53
C LEU A 22 25.96 -26.66 -1.59
N VAL A 23 25.49 -26.59 -2.84
CA VAL A 23 26.28 -26.91 -4.04
C VAL A 23 26.41 -25.62 -4.85
N SER A 24 27.66 -25.26 -5.14
CA SER A 24 28.06 -24.07 -5.89
C SER A 24 27.65 -24.20 -7.36
N ALA A 25 26.99 -23.19 -7.93
CA ALA A 25 26.70 -23.11 -9.36
C ALA A 25 27.21 -21.77 -9.93
N SER A 26 28.05 -21.91 -10.94
CA SER A 26 28.73 -20.87 -11.70
C SER A 26 27.78 -20.01 -12.56
N SER A 27 28.18 -18.76 -12.74
CA SER A 27 27.54 -17.71 -13.55
C SER A 27 27.18 -18.15 -14.97
N MET A 28 25.94 -17.86 -15.37
CA MET A 28 25.51 -17.85 -16.77
C MET A 28 24.96 -16.45 -17.13
N PRO A 29 25.17 -15.99 -18.37
CA PRO A 29 24.74 -14.68 -18.83
C PRO A 29 23.22 -14.66 -19.06
N SER A 30 22.55 -13.64 -18.55
CA SER A 30 21.12 -13.38 -18.71
C SER A 30 20.81 -12.88 -20.13
N SER A 31 20.02 -13.65 -20.88
CA SER A 31 19.34 -13.19 -22.08
C SER A 31 18.04 -12.50 -21.68
N SER A 32 17.95 -11.18 -21.92
CA SER A 32 16.74 -10.38 -21.65
C SER A 32 15.71 -10.56 -22.76
N SER A 33 14.56 -11.13 -22.44
CA SER A 33 13.35 -11.08 -23.28
C SER A 33 12.60 -9.79 -22.98
N SER A 34 12.48 -8.92 -23.98
CA SER A 34 11.75 -7.65 -23.91
C SER A 34 10.24 -7.86 -23.98
N GLN A 35 9.46 -7.36 -23.01
CA GLN A 35 8.00 -7.37 -23.07
C GLN A 35 7.42 -5.95 -23.19
N THR A 36 6.54 -5.76 -24.18
CA THR A 36 5.61 -4.64 -24.27
C THR A 36 4.22 -5.16 -23.90
N SER A 37 3.73 -4.86 -22.70
CA SER A 37 2.30 -5.05 -22.40
C SER A 37 1.56 -3.75 -22.76
N SER A 38 1.12 -3.64 -24.01
CA SER A 38 0.25 -2.57 -24.46
C SER A 38 -1.20 -2.91 -24.11
N ALA A 39 -1.57 -2.69 -22.86
CA ALA A 39 -2.99 -2.55 -22.53
C ALA A 39 -3.41 -1.14 -22.99
N ALA A 40 -4.02 -1.02 -24.16
CA ALA A 40 -4.82 0.15 -24.45
C ALA A 40 -5.82 0.31 -23.28
N SER A 41 -5.82 1.46 -22.61
CA SER A 41 -6.80 1.73 -21.56
C SER A 41 -8.18 1.39 -22.14
N PRO A 42 -8.97 0.51 -21.49
CA PRO A 42 -10.26 0.11 -22.04
C PRO A 42 -11.10 1.38 -22.20
N SER A 43 -11.36 1.78 -23.43
CA SER A 43 -12.14 2.95 -23.82
C SER A 43 -13.65 2.75 -23.62
N GLY A 44 -14.02 1.83 -22.72
CA GLY A 44 -15.39 1.54 -22.34
C GLY A 44 -15.78 2.34 -21.11
N SER A 45 -16.97 2.94 -21.13
CA SER A 45 -17.61 3.46 -19.93
C SER A 45 -17.75 2.32 -18.90
N ILE A 46 -17.08 2.42 -17.75
CA ILE A 46 -17.33 1.50 -16.63
C ILE A 46 -18.71 1.89 -16.07
N PRO A 47 -19.57 0.93 -15.69
CA PRO A 47 -20.88 1.24 -15.15
C PRO A 47 -20.78 2.27 -14.01
N ALA A 48 -21.53 3.38 -14.12
CA ALA A 48 -21.61 4.35 -13.05
C ALA A 48 -22.32 3.71 -11.85
N THR A 49 -21.65 3.64 -10.70
CA THR A 49 -22.31 3.25 -9.45
C THR A 49 -23.06 4.45 -8.89
N SER A 50 -24.28 4.24 -8.37
CA SER A 50 -25.04 5.26 -7.65
C SER A 50 -24.39 5.70 -6.33
N ASN A 51 -23.38 4.97 -5.85
CA ASN A 51 -22.73 5.20 -4.57
C ASN A 51 -21.40 5.95 -4.75
N PRO A 52 -21.11 6.95 -3.89
CA PRO A 52 -19.80 7.60 -3.86
C PRO A 52 -18.68 6.59 -3.63
N LYS A 53 -17.54 6.83 -4.26
CA LYS A 53 -16.30 6.09 -4.08
C LYS A 53 -15.28 6.99 -3.39
N PHE A 54 -14.50 6.41 -2.51
CA PHE A 54 -13.53 7.16 -1.72
C PHE A 54 -12.14 6.55 -1.83
N ILE A 55 -11.14 7.42 -1.88
CA ILE A 55 -9.73 7.07 -1.79
C ILE A 55 -9.20 7.63 -0.49
N VAL A 56 -8.58 6.81 0.33
CA VAL A 56 -7.96 7.24 1.58
C VAL A 56 -6.54 6.72 1.62
N ALA A 57 -5.68 7.31 2.44
CA ALA A 57 -4.33 6.79 2.68
C ALA A 57 -4.12 6.52 4.16
N HIS A 58 -3.51 5.38 4.46
CA HIS A 58 -3.14 5.04 5.82
C HIS A 58 -2.04 5.97 6.33
N HIS A 59 -2.21 6.55 7.50
CA HIS A 59 -1.28 7.52 8.06
C HIS A 59 -0.85 7.08 9.45
N MET A 60 0.42 6.70 9.60
CA MET A 60 1.05 6.32 10.86
C MET A 60 1.17 7.55 11.75
N VAL A 61 0.25 7.72 12.70
CA VAL A 61 0.32 8.84 13.67
C VAL A 61 1.54 8.69 14.57
N GLY A 62 1.97 7.45 14.84
CA GLY A 62 3.22 7.11 15.51
C GLY A 62 4.49 7.75 14.90
N ASN A 63 4.47 8.06 13.59
CA ASN A 63 5.60 8.72 12.91
C ASN A 63 5.54 10.25 13.00
N THR A 64 4.51 10.82 13.63
CA THR A 64 4.25 12.27 13.64
C THR A 64 4.69 12.96 14.93
N TYR A 65 5.48 12.30 15.79
CA TYR A 65 5.95 12.91 17.05
C TYR A 65 6.52 14.33 16.89
N PRO A 66 7.34 14.65 15.85
CA PRO A 66 7.86 16.01 15.67
C PRO A 66 7.01 16.88 14.73
N TYR A 67 5.84 16.42 14.25
CA TYR A 67 5.01 17.22 13.33
C TYR A 67 4.46 18.45 14.02
N THR A 68 4.45 19.55 13.26
CA THR A 68 3.65 20.73 13.54
C THR A 68 2.29 20.64 12.84
N LYS A 69 1.38 21.57 13.15
CA LYS A 69 0.12 21.72 12.38
C LYS A 69 0.37 22.06 10.90
N GLN A 70 1.47 22.76 10.59
CA GLN A 70 1.83 23.06 9.20
C GLN A 70 2.19 21.78 8.44
N ASP A 71 2.92 20.86 9.07
CA ASP A 71 3.24 19.57 8.44
C ASP A 71 1.97 18.79 8.08
N TRP A 72 0.99 18.74 8.99
CA TRP A 72 -0.34 18.19 8.72
C TRP A 72 -1.06 18.91 7.57
N THR A 73 -1.01 20.24 7.55
CA THR A 73 -1.66 21.05 6.50
C THR A 73 -1.04 20.78 5.13
N ASP A 74 0.28 20.67 5.05
CA ASP A 74 1.02 20.36 3.83
C ASP A 74 0.65 18.96 3.31
N ASP A 75 0.59 17.98 4.20
CA ASP A 75 0.26 16.60 3.84
C ASP A 75 -1.18 16.45 3.37
N ILE A 76 -2.14 17.07 4.08
CA ILE A 76 -3.54 17.11 3.69
C ILE A 76 -3.70 17.77 2.32
N THR A 77 -3.02 18.90 2.10
CA THR A 77 -3.10 19.64 0.84
C THR A 77 -2.54 18.82 -0.31
N LEU A 78 -1.38 18.19 -0.12
CA LEU A 78 -0.74 17.36 -1.14
C LEU A 78 -1.55 16.08 -1.45
N ALA A 79 -2.04 15.40 -0.42
CA ALA A 79 -2.87 14.21 -0.57
C ALA A 79 -4.15 14.54 -1.35
N HIS A 80 -4.85 15.62 -0.97
CA HIS A 80 -6.04 16.09 -1.67
C HIS A 80 -5.74 16.43 -3.14
N ALA A 81 -4.66 17.16 -3.42
CA ALA A 81 -4.23 17.49 -4.78
C ALA A 81 -3.89 16.25 -5.64
N SER A 82 -3.54 15.14 -4.97
CA SER A 82 -3.20 13.84 -5.56
C SER A 82 -4.41 12.89 -5.65
N GLY A 83 -5.62 13.39 -5.40
CA GLY A 83 -6.87 12.62 -5.56
C GLY A 83 -7.27 11.78 -4.34
N ILE A 84 -6.56 11.91 -3.22
CA ILE A 84 -6.87 11.23 -1.95
C ILE A 84 -7.90 12.09 -1.18
N ASP A 85 -9.00 11.48 -0.77
CA ASP A 85 -10.11 12.15 -0.09
C ASP A 85 -9.95 12.22 1.44
N GLY A 86 -9.04 11.41 2.01
CA GLY A 86 -8.83 11.41 3.45
C GLY A 86 -7.67 10.56 3.97
N PHE A 87 -7.43 10.64 5.27
CA PHE A 87 -6.47 9.78 5.98
C PHE A 87 -7.15 8.83 6.97
N ALA A 88 -6.73 7.57 6.94
CA ALA A 88 -6.95 6.60 8.00
C ALA A 88 -5.84 6.79 9.05
N LEU A 89 -6.15 7.43 10.18
CA LEU A 89 -5.17 7.78 11.21
C LEU A 89 -4.88 6.54 12.07
N ASN A 90 -3.77 5.86 11.79
CA ASN A 90 -3.28 4.73 12.57
C ASN A 90 -2.77 5.21 13.93
N VAL A 91 -3.48 4.84 14.99
CA VAL A 91 -3.24 5.33 16.35
C VAL A 91 -2.88 4.20 17.32
N GLY A 92 -1.81 4.40 18.08
CA GLY A 92 -1.31 3.51 19.11
C GLY A 92 -1.51 4.06 20.54
N SER A 93 -0.77 3.49 21.50
CA SER A 93 -0.96 3.71 22.94
C SER A 93 -0.37 5.00 23.50
N ASP A 94 0.51 5.68 22.78
CA ASP A 94 1.20 6.84 23.32
C ASP A 94 0.29 8.06 23.42
N ASP A 95 0.22 8.67 24.60
CA ASP A 95 -0.72 9.78 24.87
C ASP A 95 -0.53 11.00 23.96
N TRP A 96 0.69 11.26 23.50
CA TRP A 96 0.97 12.37 22.59
C TRP A 96 0.29 12.21 21.22
N GLN A 97 -0.06 10.97 20.82
CA GLN A 97 -0.77 10.74 19.56
C GLN A 97 -2.18 11.35 19.58
N LYS A 98 -2.83 11.47 20.74
CA LYS A 98 -4.11 12.19 20.88
C LYS A 98 -3.99 13.66 20.47
N THR A 99 -2.90 14.31 20.86
CA THR A 99 -2.59 15.69 20.46
C THR A 99 -2.36 15.79 18.95
N GLN A 100 -1.66 14.81 18.36
CA GLN A 100 -1.41 14.78 16.92
C GLN A 100 -2.70 14.56 16.11
N VAL A 101 -3.60 13.69 16.57
CA VAL A 101 -4.93 13.52 15.97
C VAL A 101 -5.72 14.83 16.06
N ALA A 102 -5.74 15.51 17.20
CA ALA A 102 -6.41 16.81 17.32
C ALA A 102 -5.82 17.85 16.34
N SER A 103 -4.50 17.90 16.21
CA SER A 103 -3.78 18.76 15.25
C SER A 103 -4.15 18.44 13.79
N ALA A 104 -4.27 17.15 13.44
CA ALA A 104 -4.69 16.72 12.11
C ALA A 104 -6.12 17.17 11.78
N TYR A 105 -7.07 17.00 12.71
CA TYR A 105 -8.45 17.47 12.55
C TYR A 105 -8.55 19.00 12.45
N GLU A 106 -7.75 19.72 13.24
CA GLU A 106 -7.67 21.18 13.16
C GLU A 106 -7.08 21.65 11.82
N ALA A 107 -6.01 21.00 11.34
CA ALA A 107 -5.43 21.28 10.02
C ALA A 107 -6.41 20.98 8.88
N ALA A 108 -7.14 19.86 8.95
CA ALA A 108 -8.17 19.51 7.97
C ALA A 108 -9.29 20.55 7.94
N GLN A 109 -9.76 20.99 9.11
CA GLN A 109 -10.79 22.03 9.21
C GLN A 109 -10.30 23.38 8.67
N ASP A 110 -9.11 23.82 9.06
CA ASP A 110 -8.54 25.11 8.67
C ASP A 110 -8.17 25.16 7.18
N SER A 111 -7.84 24.03 6.57
CA SER A 111 -7.58 23.95 5.13
C SER A 111 -8.80 24.33 4.28
N GLY A 112 -10.01 24.18 4.81
CA GLY A 112 -11.26 24.36 4.07
C GLY A 112 -11.50 23.31 2.97
N LEU A 113 -10.61 22.33 2.82
CA LEU A 113 -10.75 21.24 1.87
C LEU A 113 -11.80 20.24 2.37
N PRO A 114 -12.52 19.53 1.47
CA PRO A 114 -13.43 18.45 1.85
C PRO A 114 -12.68 17.18 2.30
N PHE A 115 -11.50 17.32 2.91
CA PHE A 115 -10.65 16.22 3.32
C PHE A 115 -11.16 15.58 4.61
N LYS A 116 -11.22 14.25 4.61
CA LYS A 116 -11.81 13.45 5.70
C LYS A 116 -10.75 12.72 6.50
N LEU A 117 -11.04 12.49 7.77
CA LEU A 117 -10.19 11.75 8.69
C LEU A 117 -11.04 10.73 9.43
N PHE A 118 -10.44 9.60 9.79
CA PHE A 118 -11.03 8.66 10.74
C PHE A 118 -9.94 7.94 11.50
N LEU A 119 -10.29 7.41 12.67
CA LEU A 119 -9.35 6.60 13.44
C LEU A 119 -9.26 5.19 12.86
N SER A 120 -8.02 4.75 12.64
CA SER A 120 -7.63 3.36 12.46
C SER A 120 -6.93 2.91 13.74
N LEU A 121 -7.63 2.14 14.57
CA LEU A 121 -7.13 1.75 15.88
C LEU A 121 -6.10 0.64 15.72
N ASP A 122 -4.84 0.88 16.10
CA ASP A 122 -3.80 -0.16 16.08
C ASP A 122 -3.94 -1.06 17.31
N MET A 123 -4.69 -2.13 17.14
CA MET A 123 -5.00 -3.08 18.22
C MET A 123 -3.85 -4.04 18.52
N THR A 124 -2.70 -3.89 17.84
CA THR A 124 -1.49 -4.65 18.14
C THR A 124 -0.70 -4.02 19.28
N VAL A 125 -0.93 -2.73 19.55
CA VAL A 125 -0.26 -1.96 20.61
C VAL A 125 -1.23 -1.31 21.59
N LEU A 126 -2.48 -1.03 21.19
CA LEU A 126 -3.50 -0.53 22.11
C LEU A 126 -3.90 -1.61 23.14
N PRO A 127 -3.95 -1.28 24.45
CA PRO A 127 -4.53 -2.18 25.44
C PRO A 127 -5.97 -2.56 25.07
N CYS A 128 -6.31 -3.83 25.22
CA CYS A 128 -7.65 -4.34 24.89
C CYS A 128 -8.10 -5.52 25.77
N GLY A 129 -7.55 -5.61 26.99
CA GLY A 129 -7.79 -6.73 27.89
C GLY A 129 -8.99 -6.54 28.83
N SER A 130 -9.53 -5.32 28.94
CA SER A 130 -10.55 -4.97 29.92
C SER A 130 -11.57 -3.93 29.43
N ASP A 131 -12.69 -3.81 30.15
CA ASP A 131 -13.70 -2.76 29.95
C ASP A 131 -13.10 -1.34 30.07
N ALA A 132 -12.10 -1.16 30.93
CA ALA A 132 -11.44 0.13 31.12
C ALA A 132 -10.61 0.53 29.88
N ASP A 133 -9.93 -0.43 29.27
CA ASP A 133 -9.21 -0.23 28.02
C ASP A 133 -10.19 0.18 26.91
N ALA A 134 -11.32 -0.53 26.82
CA ALA A 134 -12.35 -0.23 25.85
C ALA A 134 -12.97 1.16 26.07
N GLN A 135 -13.23 1.54 27.32
CA GLN A 135 -13.73 2.88 27.67
C GLN A 135 -12.77 3.99 27.22
N ALA A 136 -11.46 3.80 27.38
CA ALA A 136 -10.46 4.77 26.95
C ALA A 136 -10.49 4.97 25.42
N ILE A 137 -10.55 3.88 24.65
CA ILE A 137 -10.64 3.92 23.19
C ILE A 137 -11.96 4.54 22.74
N ARG A 138 -13.09 4.12 23.33
CA ARG A 138 -14.41 4.70 23.04
C ARG A 138 -14.46 6.21 23.28
N SER A 139 -13.85 6.66 24.38
CA SER A 139 -13.80 8.08 24.73
C SER A 139 -12.98 8.88 23.71
N TRP A 140 -11.96 8.26 23.11
CA TRP A 140 -11.20 8.88 22.03
C TRP A 140 -12.02 8.95 20.74
N VAL A 141 -12.62 7.84 20.31
CA VAL A 141 -13.48 7.79 19.12
C VAL A 141 -14.63 8.79 19.22
N SER A 142 -15.31 8.85 20.36
CA SER A 142 -16.49 9.71 20.58
C SER A 142 -16.22 11.20 20.33
N GLN A 143 -14.99 11.68 20.57
CA GLN A 143 -14.61 13.08 20.36
C GLN A 143 -14.76 13.54 18.92
N TYR A 144 -14.62 12.63 17.95
CA TYR A 144 -14.60 12.98 16.53
C TYR A 144 -15.86 12.56 15.77
N THR A 145 -16.74 11.76 16.38
CA THR A 145 -17.95 11.23 15.70
C THR A 145 -18.84 12.29 15.02
N SER A 146 -18.84 13.52 15.53
CA SER A 146 -19.61 14.65 14.96
C SER A 146 -18.73 15.76 14.38
N HIS A 147 -17.42 15.54 14.23
CA HIS A 147 -16.50 16.54 13.69
C HIS A 147 -16.77 16.77 12.18
N PRO A 148 -16.72 18.00 11.64
CA PRO A 148 -17.02 18.26 10.22
C PRO A 148 -16.10 17.52 9.23
N ASN A 149 -14.85 17.28 9.63
CA ASN A 149 -13.87 16.50 8.86
C ASN A 149 -13.84 14.99 9.22
N GLN A 150 -14.70 14.49 10.11
CA GLN A 150 -14.83 13.04 10.31
C GLN A 150 -15.38 12.41 9.02
N PHE A 151 -14.80 11.28 8.62
CA PHE A 151 -15.35 10.50 7.52
C PHE A 151 -16.67 9.87 7.98
N ILE A 152 -17.76 10.27 7.33
CA ILE A 152 -19.10 9.75 7.57
C ILE A 152 -19.47 8.86 6.39
N TYR A 153 -19.85 7.62 6.67
CA TYR A 153 -20.36 6.68 5.68
C TYR A 153 -21.83 6.35 6.01
N GLY A 154 -22.73 6.65 5.08
CA GLY A 154 -24.16 6.73 5.39
C GLY A 154 -24.41 7.93 6.32
N ASP A 155 -24.91 7.65 7.51
CA ASP A 155 -25.15 8.62 8.58
C ASP A 155 -24.25 8.41 9.82
N ARG A 156 -23.24 7.53 9.71
CA ARG A 156 -22.40 7.08 10.82
C ARG A 156 -20.93 7.43 10.65
N ALA A 157 -20.25 7.71 11.75
CA ALA A 157 -18.81 7.94 11.81
C ALA A 157 -18.05 6.65 11.49
N PHE A 158 -17.23 6.71 10.45
CA PHE A 158 -16.38 5.61 10.04
C PHE A 158 -15.23 5.41 11.04
N VAL A 159 -15.00 4.16 11.44
CA VAL A 159 -13.86 3.76 12.29
C VAL A 159 -13.34 2.43 11.78
N SER A 160 -12.02 2.30 11.72
CA SER A 160 -11.35 1.07 11.33
C SER A 160 -10.37 0.61 12.41
N THR A 161 -9.75 -0.53 12.17
CA THR A 161 -8.66 -1.06 13.00
C THR A 161 -7.55 -1.60 12.11
N PHE A 162 -6.35 -1.69 12.68
CA PHE A 162 -5.34 -2.66 12.29
C PHE A 162 -5.34 -3.78 13.34
N SER A 163 -5.62 -5.02 12.92
CA SER A 163 -5.88 -6.16 13.83
C SER A 163 -7.06 -5.92 14.79
N GLY A 164 -7.12 -6.65 15.90
CA GLY A 164 -8.16 -6.59 16.93
C GLY A 164 -8.99 -7.87 17.06
N GLU A 165 -8.74 -8.87 16.21
CA GLU A 165 -9.43 -10.17 16.22
C GLU A 165 -9.20 -10.99 17.50
N THR A 166 -8.24 -10.62 18.33
CA THR A 166 -7.93 -11.24 19.64
C THR A 166 -8.40 -10.42 20.84
N CYS A 167 -8.90 -9.19 20.61
CA CYS A 167 -9.31 -8.28 21.67
C CYS A 167 -10.70 -8.64 22.22
N THR A 168 -10.76 -9.09 23.47
CA THR A 168 -12.03 -9.43 24.13
C THR A 168 -12.56 -8.31 25.02
N PHE A 169 -11.72 -7.37 25.43
CA PHE A 169 -12.06 -6.32 26.40
C PHE A 169 -12.64 -6.88 27.71
N GLY A 170 -12.26 -8.09 28.10
CA GLY A 170 -12.79 -8.77 29.30
C GLY A 170 -14.08 -9.57 29.07
N ALA A 171 -14.64 -9.57 27.87
CA ALA A 171 -15.80 -10.39 27.49
C ALA A 171 -15.42 -11.86 27.24
N GLY A 172 -16.43 -12.72 27.08
CA GLY A 172 -16.24 -14.16 26.84
C GLY A 172 -15.74 -14.51 25.44
N SER A 173 -15.83 -13.58 24.48
CA SER A 173 -15.32 -13.73 23.11
C SER A 173 -14.96 -12.37 22.50
N THR A 174 -14.15 -12.37 21.44
CA THR A 174 -13.81 -11.16 20.68
C THR A 174 -15.07 -10.48 20.10
N ALA A 175 -16.00 -11.26 19.54
CA ALA A 175 -17.23 -10.73 18.96
C ALA A 175 -18.12 -10.05 20.02
N GLU A 176 -18.26 -10.67 21.19
CA GLU A 176 -18.98 -10.07 22.33
C GLU A 176 -18.29 -8.80 22.83
N GLY A 177 -16.95 -8.79 22.91
CA GLY A 177 -16.17 -7.62 23.30
C GLY A 177 -16.41 -6.44 22.38
N TRP A 178 -16.17 -6.59 21.07
CA TRP A 178 -16.39 -5.51 20.10
C TRP A 178 -17.85 -5.06 20.02
N HIS A 179 -18.81 -5.98 20.12
CA HIS A 179 -20.21 -5.61 20.13
C HIS A 179 -20.58 -4.82 21.39
N SER A 180 -20.35 -5.40 22.57
CA SER A 180 -20.76 -4.79 23.85
C SER A 180 -20.03 -3.50 24.19
N GLN A 181 -18.76 -3.38 23.76
CA GLN A 181 -17.91 -2.24 24.08
C GLN A 181 -17.79 -1.21 22.96
N PHE A 182 -18.33 -1.44 21.76
CA PHE A 182 -18.31 -0.44 20.68
C PHE A 182 -19.67 -0.36 19.98
N VAL A 183 -19.97 -1.30 19.10
CA VAL A 183 -21.09 -1.18 18.15
C VAL A 183 -22.46 -1.14 18.83
N GLY A 184 -22.63 -1.91 19.91
CA GLY A 184 -23.83 -1.94 20.74
C GLY A 184 -23.72 -1.13 22.04
N HIS A 185 -22.58 -0.48 22.32
CA HIS A 185 -22.40 0.28 23.55
C HIS A 185 -23.16 1.62 23.48
N PRO A 186 -23.91 2.07 24.51
CA PRO A 186 -24.72 3.30 24.45
C PRO A 186 -23.98 4.59 24.03
N ASP A 187 -22.67 4.67 24.32
CA ASP A 187 -21.84 5.81 23.91
C ASP A 187 -21.75 5.96 22.38
N LEU A 188 -21.77 4.83 21.66
CA LEU A 188 -21.39 4.71 20.24
C LEU A 188 -22.43 3.98 19.37
N ALA A 189 -23.42 3.33 19.98
CA ALA A 189 -24.54 2.70 19.30
C ALA A 189 -25.20 3.68 18.33
N ASP A 190 -25.51 3.21 17.13
CA ASP A 190 -26.05 3.97 16.00
C ASP A 190 -25.18 5.13 15.48
N LYS A 191 -23.99 5.37 16.06
CA LYS A 191 -23.05 6.41 15.61
C LYS A 191 -21.90 5.85 14.79
N LEU A 192 -21.59 4.56 14.90
CA LEU A 192 -20.39 3.97 14.29
C LEU A 192 -20.69 3.17 13.03
N PHE A 193 -19.89 3.41 12.00
CA PHE A 193 -19.72 2.54 10.84
C PHE A 193 -18.37 1.84 10.96
N PHE A 194 -18.38 0.63 11.53
CA PHE A 194 -17.16 -0.10 11.89
C PHE A 194 -16.67 -1.03 10.77
N VAL A 195 -15.46 -0.78 10.27
CA VAL A 195 -14.81 -1.52 9.17
C VAL A 195 -13.41 -1.95 9.62
N PRO A 196 -13.29 -3.06 10.37
CA PRO A 196 -12.00 -3.53 10.87
C PRO A 196 -11.14 -4.14 9.77
N SER A 197 -9.82 -4.13 9.96
CA SER A 197 -8.89 -5.05 9.29
C SER A 197 -8.52 -6.18 10.25
N PHE A 198 -9.45 -7.13 10.44
CA PHE A 198 -9.17 -8.34 11.21
C PHE A 198 -8.43 -9.36 10.35
N PHE A 199 -7.32 -9.90 10.86
CA PHE A 199 -6.51 -10.90 10.17
C PHE A 199 -7.08 -12.32 10.38
N ILE A 200 -8.31 -12.53 9.94
CA ILE A 200 -9.07 -13.77 10.08
C ILE A 200 -9.50 -14.33 8.72
N ASP A 201 -9.85 -15.61 8.67
CA ASP A 201 -10.49 -16.21 7.49
C ASP A 201 -11.87 -15.55 7.26
N PRO A 202 -12.15 -14.96 6.07
CA PRO A 202 -13.44 -14.36 5.75
C PRO A 202 -14.64 -15.30 5.92
N ALA A 203 -14.43 -16.62 5.86
CA ALA A 203 -15.48 -17.61 6.15
C ALA A 203 -16.00 -17.52 7.59
N THR A 204 -15.25 -16.89 8.50
CA THR A 204 -15.61 -16.69 9.90
C THR A 204 -16.35 -15.39 10.18
N PHE A 205 -16.49 -14.48 9.21
CA PHE A 205 -17.23 -13.21 9.39
C PHE A 205 -18.62 -13.36 10.01
N PRO A 206 -19.42 -14.44 9.77
CA PRO A 206 -20.70 -14.63 10.46
C PRO A 206 -20.64 -14.59 11.99
N THR A 207 -19.48 -14.88 12.62
CA THR A 207 -19.31 -14.75 14.08
C THR A 207 -19.31 -13.28 14.54
N PHE A 208 -19.00 -12.36 13.63
CA PHE A 208 -18.95 -10.91 13.84
C PHE A 208 -20.14 -10.18 13.20
N GLN A 209 -21.23 -10.90 12.91
CA GLN A 209 -22.44 -10.32 12.29
C GLN A 209 -23.01 -9.13 13.06
N ASP A 210 -22.82 -9.12 14.39
CA ASP A 210 -23.28 -8.05 15.27
C ASP A 210 -22.21 -6.96 15.49
N VAL A 211 -21.05 -7.06 14.86
CA VAL A 211 -19.93 -6.11 14.96
C VAL A 211 -19.66 -5.38 13.64
N MET A 212 -19.50 -6.10 12.54
CA MET A 212 -18.97 -5.52 11.30
C MET A 212 -20.04 -4.75 10.51
N HIS A 213 -19.70 -3.56 10.03
CA HIS A 213 -20.44 -2.83 8.99
C HIS A 213 -19.71 -2.88 7.63
N GLY A 214 -18.48 -3.36 7.63
CA GLY A 214 -17.65 -3.56 6.47
C GLY A 214 -16.41 -4.34 6.86
N ASP A 215 -15.51 -4.50 5.91
CA ASP A 215 -14.23 -5.15 6.10
C ASP A 215 -13.14 -4.39 5.32
N PHE A 216 -11.95 -4.35 5.88
CA PHE A 216 -10.75 -3.83 5.24
C PHE A 216 -9.74 -4.96 5.01
N ASN A 217 -9.47 -5.27 3.75
CA ASN A 217 -8.42 -6.22 3.38
C ASN A 217 -7.07 -5.52 3.24
N TRP A 218 -6.37 -5.31 4.37
CA TRP A 218 -5.02 -4.71 4.41
C TRP A 218 -4.03 -5.44 3.49
N ASN A 219 -4.02 -6.77 3.54
CA ASN A 219 -3.08 -7.60 2.79
C ASN A 219 -3.32 -7.60 1.29
N GLY A 220 -4.48 -7.12 0.81
CA GLY A 220 -4.78 -7.00 -0.62
C GLY A 220 -3.87 -6.03 -1.38
N GLY A 221 -3.04 -5.24 -0.69
CA GLY A 221 -2.08 -4.32 -1.31
C GLY A 221 -0.92 -5.01 -2.04
N TRP A 222 -0.61 -6.26 -1.67
CA TRP A 222 0.54 -7.01 -2.19
C TRP A 222 0.20 -8.48 -2.47
N PRO A 223 0.96 -9.17 -3.34
CA PRO A 223 0.82 -10.61 -3.55
C PRO A 223 1.48 -11.40 -2.40
N ILE A 224 0.92 -11.34 -1.19
CA ILE A 224 1.55 -11.89 0.03
C ILE A 224 1.72 -13.42 0.02
N GLU A 225 0.92 -14.11 -0.79
CA GLU A 225 1.02 -15.55 -1.03
C GLU A 225 2.22 -15.91 -1.92
N LEU A 226 2.78 -14.96 -2.65
CA LEU A 226 3.93 -15.17 -3.51
C LEU A 226 5.22 -15.12 -2.69
N THR A 227 5.79 -16.30 -2.46
CA THR A 227 7.14 -16.51 -1.92
C THR A 227 8.05 -17.14 -2.97
N VAL A 228 9.36 -17.16 -2.71
CA VAL A 228 10.34 -17.84 -3.58
C VAL A 228 9.98 -19.32 -3.76
N ASP A 229 9.50 -19.98 -2.71
CA ASP A 229 9.08 -21.38 -2.77
C ASP A 229 7.83 -21.56 -3.64
N THR A 230 6.82 -20.71 -3.49
CA THR A 230 5.62 -20.78 -4.34
C THR A 230 5.97 -20.52 -5.81
N LEU A 231 6.85 -19.55 -6.09
CA LEU A 231 7.33 -19.29 -7.44
C LEU A 231 8.04 -20.51 -8.04
N ASN A 232 8.91 -21.16 -7.28
CA ASN A 232 9.60 -22.37 -7.73
C ASN A 232 8.62 -23.53 -7.98
N ASN A 233 7.59 -23.65 -7.15
CA ASN A 233 6.53 -24.66 -7.33
C ASN A 233 5.71 -24.39 -8.60
N GLU A 234 5.33 -23.15 -8.85
CA GLU A 234 4.60 -22.73 -10.06
C GLU A 234 5.43 -22.98 -11.32
N ARG A 235 6.72 -22.60 -11.32
CA ARG A 235 7.65 -22.88 -12.43
C ARG A 235 7.76 -24.38 -12.71
N THR A 236 7.82 -25.20 -11.65
CA THR A 236 7.87 -26.67 -11.77
C THR A 236 6.57 -27.23 -12.33
N ALA A 237 5.42 -26.75 -11.86
CA ALA A 237 4.10 -27.20 -12.30
C ALA A 237 3.82 -26.84 -13.77
N ALA A 238 4.30 -25.69 -14.23
CA ALA A 238 4.03 -25.19 -15.57
C ALA A 238 4.78 -25.96 -16.69
N LYS A 239 5.77 -26.81 -16.40
CA LYS A 239 6.64 -27.50 -17.39
C LYS A 239 7.27 -26.56 -18.44
N VAL A 240 7.51 -25.29 -18.09
CA VAL A 240 7.97 -24.27 -19.05
C VAL A 240 9.50 -24.26 -19.12
N ALA A 241 10.04 -24.39 -20.34
CA ALA A 241 11.43 -24.09 -20.65
C ALA A 241 11.69 -22.60 -20.36
N ALA A 242 12.86 -22.26 -19.79
CA ALA A 242 13.41 -20.99 -19.28
C ALA A 242 12.85 -19.58 -19.68
N ASP A 243 11.86 -19.44 -20.57
CA ASP A 243 11.13 -18.22 -20.90
C ASP A 243 9.64 -18.43 -20.51
N SER A 244 9.04 -17.84 -19.48
CA SER A 244 9.39 -16.70 -18.64
C SER A 244 8.91 -16.93 -17.19
N ALA A 245 9.71 -16.51 -16.22
CA ALA A 245 9.26 -16.39 -14.82
C ALA A 245 8.09 -15.42 -14.65
N GLU A 246 7.95 -14.47 -15.59
CA GLU A 246 6.94 -13.42 -15.62
C GLU A 246 5.52 -13.99 -15.74
N ASP A 247 5.29 -15.00 -16.58
CA ASP A 247 3.94 -15.59 -16.76
C ASP A 247 3.45 -16.30 -15.48
N ALA A 248 4.36 -16.92 -14.73
CA ALA A 248 4.04 -17.61 -13.47
C ALA A 248 3.69 -16.63 -12.33
N ILE A 249 4.26 -15.42 -12.37
CA ILE A 249 4.07 -14.36 -11.37
C ILE A 249 2.86 -13.48 -11.70
N THR A 250 2.57 -13.27 -12.99
CA THR A 250 1.55 -12.34 -13.47
C THR A 250 0.16 -12.62 -12.88
N LYS A 251 -0.17 -13.87 -12.55
CA LYS A 251 -1.45 -14.23 -11.91
C LYS A 251 -1.61 -13.68 -10.48
N PHE A 252 -0.51 -13.40 -9.80
CA PHE A 252 -0.50 -12.83 -8.45
C PHE A 252 -0.52 -11.30 -8.50
N ILE A 253 0.15 -10.70 -9.49
CA ILE A 253 0.24 -9.24 -9.63
C ILE A 253 -1.10 -8.65 -10.04
N GLY A 254 -1.69 -7.87 -9.13
CA GLY A 254 -3.02 -7.30 -9.34
C GLY A 254 -4.16 -8.30 -9.21
N SER A 255 -3.92 -9.48 -8.60
CA SER A 255 -5.00 -10.43 -8.30
C SER A 255 -6.10 -9.78 -7.44
N THR A 256 -7.34 -10.23 -7.63
CA THR A 256 -8.50 -9.84 -6.79
C THR A 256 -9.08 -11.03 -6.03
N ASP A 257 -8.38 -12.18 -6.01
CA ASP A 257 -8.91 -13.41 -5.42
C ASP A 257 -9.14 -13.28 -3.91
N THR A 258 -8.24 -12.61 -3.20
CA THR A 258 -8.41 -12.33 -1.77
C THR A 258 -9.57 -11.35 -1.57
N ASP A 259 -9.69 -10.30 -2.38
CA ASP A 259 -10.81 -9.37 -2.30
C ASP A 259 -12.16 -10.07 -2.47
N LEU A 260 -12.27 -10.96 -3.46
CA LEU A 260 -13.51 -11.70 -3.71
C LEU A 260 -13.90 -12.56 -2.51
N LYS A 261 -12.94 -13.20 -1.81
CA LYS A 261 -13.22 -13.96 -0.58
C LYS A 261 -13.75 -13.06 0.53
N HIS A 262 -13.16 -11.88 0.72
CA HIS A 262 -13.62 -10.91 1.73
C HIS A 262 -15.01 -10.35 1.38
N ILE A 263 -15.25 -10.02 0.11
CA ILE A 263 -16.56 -9.57 -0.40
C ILE A 263 -17.64 -10.63 -0.20
N ASP A 264 -17.34 -11.90 -0.48
CA ASP A 264 -18.27 -13.01 -0.29
C ASP A 264 -18.56 -13.25 1.21
N GLY A 265 -17.53 -13.19 2.05
CA GLY A 265 -17.67 -13.22 3.51
C GLY A 265 -18.59 -12.10 4.00
N LEU A 266 -18.37 -10.86 3.55
CA LEU A 266 -19.22 -9.72 3.89
C LEU A 266 -20.66 -9.90 3.41
N ALA A 267 -20.86 -10.41 2.20
CA ALA A 267 -22.21 -10.61 1.65
C ALA A 267 -23.10 -11.47 2.57
N SER A 268 -22.51 -12.39 3.33
CA SER A 268 -23.22 -13.21 4.31
C SER A 268 -23.82 -12.42 5.49
N LEU A 269 -23.29 -11.23 5.79
CA LEU A 269 -23.71 -10.43 6.96
C LEU A 269 -24.93 -9.53 6.70
N ARG A 270 -25.32 -9.32 5.43
CA ARG A 270 -26.34 -8.32 5.04
C ARG A 270 -27.64 -8.43 5.82
N THR A 271 -28.14 -9.65 5.98
CA THR A 271 -29.40 -9.90 6.70
C THR A 271 -29.27 -9.61 8.19
N ALA A 272 -28.16 -10.01 8.80
CA ALA A 272 -27.91 -9.79 10.22
C ALA A 272 -27.73 -8.30 10.53
N LYS A 273 -26.91 -7.59 9.74
CA LYS A 273 -26.75 -6.14 9.84
C LYS A 273 -28.10 -5.41 9.79
N THR A 274 -28.93 -5.74 8.81
CA THR A 274 -30.26 -5.09 8.67
C THR A 274 -31.13 -5.30 9.91
N LYS A 275 -31.05 -6.49 10.54
CA LYS A 275 -31.78 -6.78 11.78
C LYS A 275 -31.20 -6.05 12.99
N ARG A 276 -29.87 -5.92 13.09
CA ARG A 276 -29.18 -5.23 14.20
C ARG A 276 -29.49 -3.74 14.19
N ASP A 277 -29.32 -3.10 13.03
CA ASP A 277 -29.29 -1.64 12.92
C ASP A 277 -30.62 -1.03 12.44
N GLY A 278 -31.55 -1.85 11.93
CA GLY A 278 -32.74 -1.37 11.21
C GLY A 278 -32.45 -0.60 9.91
N SER A 279 -31.16 -0.45 9.57
CA SER A 279 -30.65 0.33 8.45
C SER A 279 -30.50 -0.54 7.19
N SER A 280 -30.91 0.02 6.06
CA SER A 280 -30.65 -0.54 4.72
C SER A 280 -29.26 -0.17 4.17
N ASP A 281 -28.38 0.44 4.97
CA ASP A 281 -27.06 0.86 4.50
C ASP A 281 -26.29 -0.35 3.98
N LYS A 282 -25.59 -0.11 2.87
CA LYS A 282 -24.71 -1.09 2.27
C LYS A 282 -23.58 -1.41 3.23
N LEU A 283 -23.17 -2.68 3.29
CA LEU A 283 -21.86 -3.03 3.82
C LEU A 283 -20.78 -2.38 2.96
N ALA A 284 -19.73 -1.83 3.58
CA ALA A 284 -18.61 -1.29 2.83
C ALA A 284 -17.49 -2.32 2.70
N TYR A 285 -16.97 -2.51 1.50
CA TYR A 285 -15.70 -3.18 1.30
C TYR A 285 -14.61 -2.15 1.03
N MET A 286 -13.55 -2.17 1.84
CA MET A 286 -12.36 -1.36 1.67
C MET A 286 -11.21 -2.24 1.17
N ALA A 287 -10.73 -1.96 -0.04
CA ALA A 287 -9.60 -2.68 -0.64
C ALA A 287 -8.30 -1.92 -0.38
N SER A 288 -7.18 -2.65 -0.31
CA SER A 288 -5.84 -2.04 -0.24
C SER A 288 -5.16 -1.97 -1.62
N VAL A 289 -4.35 -0.92 -1.80
CA VAL A 289 -3.35 -0.78 -2.88
C VAL A 289 -2.04 -0.26 -2.30
N SER A 290 -0.90 -0.77 -2.78
CA SER A 290 0.41 -0.32 -2.36
C SER A 290 1.43 -0.47 -3.49
N PRO A 291 2.42 0.44 -3.62
CA PRO A 291 3.41 0.33 -4.67
C PRO A 291 4.56 -0.63 -4.35
N TRP A 292 4.90 -0.80 -3.07
CA TRP A 292 6.15 -1.43 -2.65
C TRP A 292 6.03 -2.05 -1.26
N PHE A 293 6.96 -2.91 -0.85
CA PHE A 293 7.10 -3.36 0.54
C PHE A 293 8.52 -3.87 0.80
N PHE A 294 9.18 -3.32 1.80
CA PHE A 294 10.48 -3.80 2.27
C PHE A 294 10.74 -3.36 3.71
N THR A 295 11.23 -4.29 4.53
CA THR A 295 11.71 -4.02 5.90
C THR A 295 13.09 -4.60 6.12
N HIS A 296 13.89 -3.96 6.96
CA HIS A 296 15.27 -4.39 7.26
C HIS A 296 15.64 -4.28 8.74
N TYR A 297 14.75 -4.75 9.60
CA TYR A 297 14.96 -4.76 11.04
C TYR A 297 15.62 -6.06 11.50
N GLY A 298 16.77 -5.95 12.16
CA GLY A 298 17.50 -7.07 12.74
C GLY A 298 16.79 -7.72 13.94
N ALA A 299 17.28 -8.91 14.32
CA ALA A 299 16.74 -9.69 15.43
C ALA A 299 16.75 -8.95 16.78
N ASP A 300 17.68 -8.02 16.97
CA ASP A 300 17.80 -7.19 18.19
C ASP A 300 16.82 -5.99 18.20
N SER A 301 15.93 -5.90 17.21
CA SER A 301 14.92 -4.83 17.06
C SER A 301 13.53 -5.43 16.78
N PHE A 302 12.82 -4.97 15.73
CA PHE A 302 11.52 -5.51 15.35
C PHE A 302 11.58 -6.90 14.69
N ASN A 303 12.78 -7.42 14.41
CA ASN A 303 13.00 -8.73 13.80
C ASN A 303 12.16 -8.94 12.53
N LYS A 304 12.22 -7.94 11.62
CA LYS A 304 11.37 -7.83 10.45
C LYS A 304 12.25 -7.55 9.22
N ASN A 305 12.65 -8.63 8.53
CA ASN A 305 13.55 -8.55 7.37
C ASN A 305 13.00 -9.36 6.19
N PHE A 306 12.10 -8.78 5.40
CA PHE A 306 11.46 -9.43 4.26
C PHE A 306 10.94 -8.42 3.24
N VAL A 307 10.52 -8.94 2.09
CA VAL A 307 9.90 -8.17 1.02
C VAL A 307 8.59 -8.80 0.56
N TYR A 308 7.70 -7.98 0.02
CA TYR A 308 6.69 -8.44 -0.93
C TYR A 308 7.05 -7.93 -2.32
N LEU A 309 6.65 -8.67 -3.35
CA LEU A 309 7.01 -8.32 -4.72
C LEU A 309 6.31 -7.03 -5.15
N GLY A 310 7.09 -5.96 -5.37
CA GLY A 310 6.63 -4.67 -5.92
C GLY A 310 6.95 -4.45 -7.41
N ASP A 311 7.62 -5.42 -8.04
CA ASP A 311 7.99 -5.39 -9.46
C ASP A 311 6.79 -5.60 -10.41
N GLN A 312 7.07 -5.66 -11.72
CA GLN A 312 6.09 -5.97 -12.77
C GLN A 312 4.88 -5.02 -12.77
N HIS A 313 5.14 -3.75 -12.41
CA HIS A 313 4.16 -2.68 -12.34
C HIS A 313 3.00 -2.96 -11.36
N LEU A 314 3.30 -3.58 -10.20
CA LEU A 314 2.32 -3.90 -9.16
C LEU A 314 1.32 -2.76 -8.93
N TYR A 315 1.81 -1.54 -8.68
CA TYR A 315 0.96 -0.41 -8.32
C TYR A 315 -0.11 -0.12 -9.38
N ALA A 316 0.32 0.02 -10.64
CA ALA A 316 -0.57 0.28 -11.77
C ALA A 316 -1.56 -0.87 -12.00
N ARG A 317 -1.07 -2.12 -11.99
CA ARG A 317 -1.91 -3.30 -12.21
C ARG A 317 -2.94 -3.51 -11.10
N ARG A 318 -2.57 -3.27 -9.84
CA ARG A 318 -3.50 -3.35 -8.71
C ARG A 318 -4.59 -2.30 -8.82
N TRP A 319 -4.24 -1.05 -9.15
CA TRP A 319 -5.23 -0.01 -9.43
C TRP A 319 -6.18 -0.39 -10.57
N GLU A 320 -5.64 -0.87 -11.70
CA GLU A 320 -6.43 -1.32 -12.85
C GLU A 320 -7.42 -2.43 -12.47
N SER A 321 -6.99 -3.41 -11.68
CA SER A 321 -7.85 -4.48 -11.16
C SER A 321 -8.96 -3.97 -10.24
N LEU A 322 -8.66 -3.03 -9.34
CA LEU A 322 -9.66 -2.43 -8.45
C LEU A 322 -10.68 -1.58 -9.22
N ILE A 323 -10.23 -0.87 -10.26
CA ILE A 323 -11.10 -0.13 -11.17
C ILE A 323 -12.00 -1.08 -11.96
N ALA A 324 -11.48 -2.21 -12.44
CA ALA A 324 -12.29 -3.23 -13.09
C ALA A 324 -13.31 -3.88 -12.14
N ALA A 325 -12.97 -3.99 -10.85
CA ALA A 325 -13.85 -4.51 -9.80
C ALA A 325 -14.64 -3.41 -9.05
N ARG A 326 -14.66 -2.16 -9.57
CA ARG A 326 -15.19 -0.96 -8.89
C ARG A 326 -16.60 -1.11 -8.35
N ASP A 327 -17.47 -1.88 -9.00
CA ASP A 327 -18.85 -2.10 -8.53
C ASP A 327 -18.91 -2.83 -7.17
N LYS A 328 -17.85 -3.56 -6.82
CA LYS A 328 -17.75 -4.35 -5.58
C LYS A 328 -16.92 -3.67 -4.49
N VAL A 329 -16.11 -2.66 -4.84
CA VAL A 329 -15.19 -1.96 -3.92
C VAL A 329 -15.75 -0.57 -3.62
N ASP A 330 -15.96 -0.23 -2.35
CA ASP A 330 -16.54 1.07 -1.97
C ASP A 330 -15.46 2.10 -1.67
N ILE A 331 -14.37 1.66 -1.04
CA ILE A 331 -13.26 2.50 -0.61
C ILE A 331 -11.96 1.81 -1.03
N VAL A 332 -10.97 2.58 -1.45
CA VAL A 332 -9.59 2.11 -1.61
C VAL A 332 -8.72 2.83 -0.59
N GLU A 333 -8.03 2.07 0.25
CA GLU A 333 -6.99 2.58 1.13
C GLU A 333 -5.62 2.34 0.49
N ILE A 334 -4.84 3.40 0.38
CA ILE A 334 -3.45 3.33 -0.03
C ILE A 334 -2.60 3.02 1.19
N ASN A 335 -1.84 1.93 1.10
CA ASN A 335 -0.88 1.51 2.11
C ASN A 335 0.52 1.92 1.64
N THR A 336 1.08 3.03 2.10
CA THR A 336 0.58 4.01 3.09
C THR A 336 1.01 5.44 2.69
N TRP A 337 0.60 6.44 3.45
CA TRP A 337 1.11 7.81 3.30
C TRP A 337 2.55 7.96 3.82
N ASN A 338 2.85 7.43 5.01
CA ASN A 338 4.10 7.74 5.73
C ASN A 338 4.68 6.58 6.57
N ASP A 339 4.42 5.32 6.20
CA ASP A 339 5.07 4.18 6.86
C ASP A 339 6.46 3.91 6.25
N TYR A 340 7.46 4.56 6.83
CA TYR A 340 8.84 4.52 6.32
C TYR A 340 9.53 3.17 6.62
N GLY A 341 9.28 2.59 7.79
CA GLY A 341 9.93 1.35 8.21
C GLY A 341 9.64 0.17 7.28
N GLU A 342 8.48 0.20 6.63
CA GLU A 342 7.99 -0.83 5.71
C GLU A 342 8.08 -0.43 4.23
N SER A 343 8.69 0.74 3.95
CA SER A 343 9.04 1.20 2.60
C SER A 343 7.87 1.37 1.63
N HIS A 344 6.63 1.45 2.12
CA HIS A 344 5.43 1.50 1.28
C HIS A 344 4.72 2.86 1.31
N TYR A 345 5.38 3.87 1.86
CA TYR A 345 4.91 5.25 1.84
C TYR A 345 4.87 5.83 0.42
N ILE A 346 3.92 6.74 0.16
CA ILE A 346 3.85 7.55 -1.07
C ILE A 346 3.90 9.06 -0.80
N GLY A 347 3.82 9.45 0.47
CA GLY A 347 3.94 10.84 0.92
C GLY A 347 5.41 11.28 1.06
N PRO A 348 5.65 12.58 1.30
CA PRO A 348 6.98 13.08 1.57
C PRO A 348 7.56 12.49 2.86
N ILE A 349 8.86 12.20 2.88
CA ILE A 349 9.55 11.79 4.10
C ILE A 349 9.61 12.98 5.06
N LYS A 350 8.81 12.89 6.13
CA LYS A 350 8.71 13.83 7.25
C LYS A 350 8.54 13.07 8.55
N GLY A 351 8.91 13.70 9.66
CA GLY A 351 8.61 13.14 10.97
C GLY A 351 9.66 12.13 11.44
N ALA A 352 9.23 11.22 12.30
CA ALA A 352 10.07 10.13 12.78
C ALA A 352 10.10 8.99 11.76
N GLN A 353 11.30 8.50 11.48
CA GLN A 353 11.57 7.30 10.69
C GLN A 353 12.01 6.25 11.71
N PRO A 354 11.21 5.21 12.03
CA PRO A 354 11.44 4.36 13.20
C PRO A 354 12.69 3.47 13.05
N ASN A 355 13.88 4.06 13.20
CA ASN A 355 15.20 3.48 12.91
C ASN A 355 15.31 2.89 11.48
N SER A 356 14.68 3.54 10.51
CA SER A 356 14.63 3.10 9.12
C SER A 356 15.48 3.96 8.17
N GLU A 357 16.12 5.01 8.67
CA GLU A 357 16.88 5.99 7.89
C GLU A 357 17.91 5.32 6.95
N ALA A 358 18.49 4.20 7.39
CA ALA A 358 19.44 3.42 6.60
C ALA A 358 18.90 2.88 5.26
N TRP A 359 17.58 2.74 5.10
CA TRP A 359 16.96 2.36 3.83
C TRP A 359 15.91 3.35 3.29
N THR A 360 15.62 4.43 4.02
CA THR A 360 14.64 5.44 3.62
C THR A 360 15.27 6.77 3.21
N ASP A 361 16.45 7.12 3.73
CA ASP A 361 17.15 8.33 3.32
C ASP A 361 17.47 8.30 1.81
N GLY A 362 17.01 9.34 1.09
CA GLY A 362 17.16 9.43 -0.36
C GLY A 362 16.13 8.65 -1.18
N MET A 363 15.19 7.94 -0.55
CA MET A 363 14.15 7.14 -1.22
C MET A 363 12.83 7.89 -1.33
N ASN A 364 12.82 9.04 -1.99
CA ASN A 364 11.58 9.80 -2.16
C ASN A 364 10.61 9.06 -3.11
N HIS A 365 9.41 8.74 -2.63
CA HIS A 365 8.37 8.02 -3.37
C HIS A 365 7.28 8.91 -3.99
N THR A 366 7.35 10.24 -3.80
CA THR A 366 6.29 11.17 -4.23
C THR A 366 6.01 11.20 -5.73
N ALA A 367 6.94 10.71 -6.56
CA ALA A 367 6.70 10.51 -7.99
C ALA A 367 5.55 9.52 -8.30
N TRP A 368 5.18 8.64 -7.37
CA TRP A 368 3.97 7.81 -7.50
C TRP A 368 2.66 8.57 -7.26
N LEU A 369 2.69 9.81 -6.78
CA LEU A 369 1.48 10.63 -6.59
C LEU A 369 0.81 10.98 -7.93
N ASP A 370 1.58 11.13 -9.02
CA ASP A 370 1.04 11.35 -10.36
C ASP A 370 0.19 10.15 -10.82
N LEU A 371 0.71 8.93 -10.62
CA LEU A 371 -0.02 7.69 -10.89
C LEU A 371 -1.24 7.56 -9.99
N THR A 372 -1.07 7.88 -8.70
CA THR A 372 -2.14 7.83 -7.70
C THR A 372 -3.30 8.72 -8.13
N LYS A 373 -3.04 9.95 -8.55
CA LYS A 373 -4.07 10.89 -9.01
C LYS A 373 -4.84 10.36 -10.21
N TYR A 374 -4.14 9.82 -11.20
CA TYR A 374 -4.76 9.26 -12.40
C TYR A 374 -5.71 8.10 -12.06
N TYR A 375 -5.24 7.12 -11.30
CA TYR A 375 -6.03 5.94 -10.95
C TYR A 375 -7.12 6.21 -9.90
N ALA A 376 -6.85 7.07 -8.91
CA ALA A 376 -7.84 7.53 -7.95
C ALA A 376 -9.02 8.22 -8.66
N THR A 377 -8.73 9.08 -9.64
CA THR A 377 -9.76 9.72 -10.46
C THR A 377 -10.56 8.67 -11.23
N ALA A 378 -9.88 7.74 -11.88
CA ALA A 378 -10.54 6.66 -12.62
C ALA A 378 -11.45 5.79 -11.74
N PHE A 379 -10.99 5.44 -10.53
CA PHE A 379 -11.79 4.69 -9.57
C PHE A 379 -12.97 5.51 -9.05
N LYS A 380 -12.85 6.82 -8.88
CA LYS A 380 -13.98 7.65 -8.42
C LYS A 380 -15.01 7.89 -9.52
N GLU A 381 -14.56 8.14 -10.75
CA GLU A 381 -15.43 8.51 -11.86
C GLU A 381 -15.97 7.32 -12.66
N GLY A 382 -15.33 6.15 -12.57
CA GLY A 382 -15.68 5.00 -13.40
C GLY A 382 -15.23 5.18 -14.86
N ALA A 383 -14.25 6.05 -15.10
CA ALA A 383 -13.63 6.21 -16.41
C ALA A 383 -12.23 6.75 -16.23
N PHE A 384 -11.27 6.24 -16.99
CA PHE A 384 -9.92 6.78 -16.99
C PHE A 384 -9.94 8.24 -17.51
N PRO A 385 -9.36 9.20 -16.77
CA PRO A 385 -9.34 10.59 -17.22
C PRO A 385 -8.42 10.76 -18.44
N SER A 386 -8.62 11.82 -19.22
CA SER A 386 -7.66 12.18 -20.27
C SER A 386 -6.32 12.57 -19.67
N ILE A 387 -5.24 12.23 -20.38
CA ILE A 387 -3.88 12.67 -20.02
C ILE A 387 -3.58 13.94 -20.80
N ASP A 388 -3.39 15.06 -20.10
CA ASP A 388 -3.14 16.37 -20.71
C ASP A 388 -1.65 16.76 -20.75
N THR A 389 -0.85 16.10 -19.93
CA THR A 389 0.59 16.32 -19.69
C THR A 389 1.32 15.01 -19.94
N ASP A 390 2.36 15.04 -20.77
CA ASP A 390 3.20 13.86 -20.99
C ASP A 390 4.10 13.65 -19.77
N THR A 391 3.95 12.50 -19.11
CA THR A 391 4.70 12.15 -17.89
C THR A 391 5.35 10.79 -18.02
N ILE A 392 6.58 10.67 -17.55
CA ILE A 392 7.25 9.38 -17.33
C ILE A 392 7.57 9.24 -15.84
N VAL A 393 7.13 8.15 -15.23
CA VAL A 393 7.46 7.76 -13.86
C VAL A 393 8.31 6.51 -13.92
N MET A 394 9.48 6.53 -13.29
CA MET A 394 10.44 5.42 -13.30
C MET A 394 10.85 5.04 -11.89
N TRP A 395 11.10 3.75 -11.68
CA TRP A 395 11.66 3.27 -10.43
C TRP A 395 12.53 2.03 -10.62
N ALA A 396 13.44 1.85 -9.68
CA ALA A 396 14.31 0.68 -9.57
C ALA A 396 14.87 0.58 -8.15
N ARG A 397 15.36 -0.60 -7.79
CA ARG A 397 16.12 -0.78 -6.55
C ARG A 397 17.47 -0.04 -6.61
N PRO A 398 18.08 0.28 -5.46
CA PRO A 398 19.38 0.96 -5.42
C PRO A 398 20.57 0.03 -5.70
N HIS A 399 20.40 -1.29 -5.60
CA HIS A 399 21.47 -2.25 -5.84
C HIS A 399 20.97 -3.50 -6.56
N ALA A 400 21.88 -4.22 -7.22
CA ALA A 400 21.57 -5.48 -7.87
C ALA A 400 21.07 -6.53 -6.86
N VAL A 401 20.12 -7.37 -7.24
CA VAL A 401 19.46 -8.37 -6.36
C VAL A 401 20.45 -9.26 -5.64
N ASP A 402 21.53 -9.63 -6.33
CA ASP A 402 22.53 -10.59 -5.87
C ASP A 402 23.80 -9.94 -5.33
N ALA A 403 23.82 -8.60 -5.27
CA ALA A 403 24.90 -7.86 -4.64
C ALA A 403 25.08 -8.29 -3.18
N GLN A 404 26.33 -8.35 -2.72
CA GLN A 404 26.67 -8.80 -1.37
C GLN A 404 27.07 -7.62 -0.51
N ALA A 405 26.30 -7.34 0.54
CA ALA A 405 26.67 -6.36 1.56
C ALA A 405 27.63 -7.03 2.55
N GLN A 406 28.89 -6.59 2.59
CA GLN A 406 29.95 -7.30 3.31
C GLN A 406 29.83 -7.21 4.84
N ASN A 407 29.21 -6.16 5.37
CA ASN A 407 29.17 -5.86 6.82
C ASN A 407 27.76 -5.54 7.31
N ASP A 408 26.74 -6.03 6.61
CA ASP A 408 25.36 -5.89 7.03
C ASP A 408 25.06 -6.88 8.18
N PRO A 409 24.67 -6.39 9.38
CA PRO A 409 24.43 -7.25 10.54
C PRO A 409 23.10 -8.01 10.50
N VAL A 410 22.17 -7.64 9.61
CA VAL A 410 20.81 -8.20 9.51
C VAL A 410 20.75 -9.29 8.45
N GLY A 411 21.49 -9.12 7.35
CA GLY A 411 21.53 -10.08 6.24
C GLY A 411 20.40 -9.89 5.22
N GLN A 412 20.39 -10.72 4.18
CA GLN A 412 19.44 -10.58 3.06
C GLN A 412 17.99 -10.77 3.54
N PRO A 413 17.04 -9.92 3.08
CA PRO A 413 15.63 -10.06 3.44
C PRO A 413 15.04 -11.36 2.90
N THR A 414 14.10 -11.94 3.64
CA THR A 414 13.33 -13.09 3.16
C THR A 414 12.61 -12.73 1.87
N ASN A 415 12.57 -13.65 0.90
CA ASN A 415 11.97 -13.49 -0.42
C ASN A 415 12.62 -12.47 -1.38
N PHE A 416 13.82 -11.95 -1.07
CA PHE A 416 14.50 -10.97 -1.93
C PHE A 416 14.72 -11.41 -3.39
N LYS A 417 14.80 -12.73 -3.62
CA LYS A 417 14.94 -13.37 -4.94
C LYS A 417 13.68 -13.31 -5.82
N LEU A 418 12.59 -12.73 -5.33
CA LEU A 418 11.42 -12.43 -6.15
C LEU A 418 11.65 -11.25 -7.09
N PHE A 419 12.57 -10.35 -6.75
CA PHE A 419 12.83 -9.13 -7.53
C PHE A 419 13.82 -9.34 -8.68
N GLU A 420 13.72 -8.44 -9.66
CA GLU A 420 14.51 -8.43 -10.90
C GLU A 420 15.36 -7.16 -11.01
N ASP A 421 16.53 -7.26 -11.63
CA ASP A 421 17.40 -6.11 -11.91
C ASP A 421 16.85 -5.35 -13.13
N THR A 422 15.79 -4.59 -12.87
CA THR A 422 14.97 -3.93 -13.90
C THR A 422 14.68 -2.48 -13.50
N VAL A 423 14.77 -1.59 -14.49
CA VAL A 423 14.16 -0.26 -14.43
C VAL A 423 12.73 -0.37 -14.95
N TRP A 424 11.78 -0.09 -14.08
CA TRP A 424 10.36 -0.06 -14.41
C TRP A 424 9.94 1.35 -14.78
N ALA A 425 9.08 1.49 -15.78
CA ALA A 425 8.54 2.77 -16.19
C ALA A 425 7.03 2.71 -16.46
N VAL A 426 6.32 3.77 -16.08
CA VAL A 426 4.95 4.05 -16.51
C VAL A 426 4.96 5.37 -17.25
N VAL A 427 4.52 5.34 -18.50
CA VAL A 427 4.40 6.51 -19.37
C VAL A 427 2.93 6.88 -19.45
N MET A 428 2.61 8.12 -19.10
CA MET A 428 1.32 8.75 -19.33
C MET A 428 1.47 9.65 -20.56
N ALA A 429 1.05 9.17 -21.73
CA ALA A 429 1.20 9.88 -22.99
C ALA A 429 -0.10 10.59 -23.38
N LYS A 430 -0.02 11.89 -23.65
CA LYS A 430 -1.15 12.70 -24.14
C LYS A 430 -1.66 12.24 -25.50
N SER A 431 -0.73 11.89 -26.37
CA SER A 431 -0.96 11.39 -27.73
C SER A 431 0.14 10.39 -28.09
N PRO A 432 0.01 9.60 -29.18
CA PRO A 432 1.05 8.66 -29.57
C PRO A 432 2.44 9.32 -29.59
N ALA A 433 3.43 8.59 -29.09
CA ALA A 433 4.78 9.08 -28.88
C ALA A 433 5.79 7.93 -29.02
N THR A 434 7.05 8.30 -29.18
CA THR A 434 8.18 7.37 -29.11
C THR A 434 8.89 7.58 -27.78
N VAL A 435 9.01 6.52 -26.98
CA VAL A 435 9.66 6.54 -25.68
C VAL A 435 10.98 5.81 -25.78
N THR A 436 12.05 6.36 -25.23
CA THR A 436 13.33 5.65 -25.10
C THR A 436 13.66 5.44 -23.63
N LEU A 437 13.89 4.20 -23.24
CA LEU A 437 14.51 3.84 -21.97
C LEU A 437 15.97 3.48 -22.21
N ARG A 438 16.86 3.88 -21.29
CA ARG A 438 18.29 3.61 -21.40
C ARG A 438 18.92 3.48 -20.03
N THR A 439 19.84 2.52 -19.88
CA THR A 439 20.61 2.35 -18.64
C THR A 439 22.12 2.58 -18.86
N SER A 440 22.60 2.36 -20.08
CA SER A 440 23.96 2.69 -20.52
C SER A 440 23.99 3.06 -22.00
N ASP A 441 25.13 3.53 -22.52
CA ASP A 441 25.28 3.81 -23.95
C ASP A 441 25.09 2.56 -24.83
N SER A 442 25.32 1.37 -24.26
CA SER A 442 25.13 0.07 -24.93
C SER A 442 23.80 -0.61 -24.64
N ASN A 443 23.03 -0.12 -23.67
CA ASN A 443 21.74 -0.71 -23.28
C ASN A 443 20.64 0.35 -23.34
N SER A 444 19.95 0.38 -24.48
CA SER A 444 18.86 1.30 -24.77
C SER A 444 17.77 0.61 -25.57
N GLN A 445 16.52 0.95 -25.29
CA GLN A 445 15.36 0.42 -25.98
C GLN A 445 14.37 1.55 -26.28
N THR A 446 13.83 1.54 -27.50
CA THR A 446 12.82 2.50 -27.97
C THR A 446 11.48 1.79 -28.16
N PHE A 447 10.40 2.47 -27.81
CA PHE A 447 9.04 1.97 -27.79
C PHE A 447 8.11 2.97 -28.47
N ASP A 448 7.25 2.50 -29.37
CA ASP A 448 6.10 3.29 -29.81
C ASP A 448 4.95 3.08 -28.82
N VAL A 449 4.50 4.15 -28.18
CA VAL A 449 3.41 4.12 -27.20
C VAL A 449 2.17 4.82 -27.74
N PRO A 450 0.96 4.29 -27.51
CA PRO A 450 -0.28 5.00 -27.82
C PRO A 450 -0.50 6.18 -26.86
N ALA A 451 -1.52 6.99 -27.13
CA ALA A 451 -2.10 7.84 -26.09
C ALA A 451 -2.62 6.97 -24.93
N GLY A 452 -2.52 7.45 -23.70
CA GLY A 452 -2.91 6.69 -22.52
C GLY A 452 -1.71 6.28 -21.66
N VAL A 453 -1.92 5.25 -20.83
CA VAL A 453 -0.88 4.70 -19.97
C VAL A 453 -0.18 3.53 -20.64
N SER A 454 1.15 3.53 -20.65
CA SER A 454 1.99 2.41 -21.10
C SER A 454 2.92 1.96 -19.98
N LYS A 455 2.96 0.65 -19.73
CA LYS A 455 3.85 -0.01 -18.77
C LYS A 455 5.06 -0.57 -19.52
N LEU A 456 6.24 -0.01 -19.27
CA LEU A 456 7.50 -0.34 -19.94
C LEU A 456 8.55 -0.78 -18.92
N SER A 457 9.59 -1.46 -19.39
CA SER A 457 10.74 -1.81 -18.56
C SER A 457 12.00 -1.99 -19.42
N ILE A 458 13.15 -1.93 -18.76
CA ILE A 458 14.46 -2.28 -19.35
C ILE A 458 15.33 -2.90 -18.26
N GLY A 459 16.07 -3.97 -18.58
CA GLY A 459 17.02 -4.58 -17.65
C GLY A 459 18.15 -3.61 -17.31
N ILE A 460 18.69 -3.69 -16.10
CA ILE A 460 19.80 -2.86 -15.63
C ILE A 460 20.91 -3.73 -15.03
N SER A 461 22.16 -3.29 -15.17
CA SER A 461 23.34 -3.93 -14.56
C SER A 461 24.05 -3.00 -13.58
N ALA A 462 24.88 -3.59 -12.70
CA ALA A 462 25.65 -2.81 -11.73
C ALA A 462 26.53 -1.75 -12.42
N GLY A 463 26.48 -0.51 -11.92
CA GLY A 463 27.17 0.66 -12.46
C GLY A 463 26.39 1.41 -13.56
N GLU A 464 25.29 0.86 -14.05
CA GLU A 464 24.41 1.54 -15.00
C GLU A 464 23.47 2.53 -14.30
N THR A 465 22.90 3.44 -15.07
CA THR A 465 22.06 4.55 -14.60
C THR A 465 20.61 4.38 -15.08
N MET A 466 19.76 5.38 -14.80
CA MET A 466 18.38 5.42 -15.26
C MET A 466 18.19 6.62 -16.19
N TYR A 467 17.64 6.37 -17.37
CA TYR A 467 17.25 7.41 -18.32
C TYR A 467 15.95 7.03 -19.05
N GLY A 468 15.06 8.00 -19.20
CA GLY A 468 13.86 7.90 -19.99
C GLY A 468 13.58 9.18 -20.77
N SER A 469 13.06 9.08 -21.99
CA SER A 469 12.60 10.24 -22.76
C SER A 469 11.28 9.95 -23.48
N ILE A 470 10.49 10.99 -23.66
CA ILE A 470 9.31 10.98 -24.53
C ILE A 470 9.59 11.93 -25.70
N GLU A 471 9.48 11.41 -26.92
CA GLU A 471 9.65 12.15 -28.15
C GLU A 471 8.38 12.07 -29.01
N ARG A 472 8.09 13.15 -29.74
CA ARG A 472 6.97 13.20 -30.68
C ARG A 472 7.38 14.03 -31.88
N ASP A 473 7.16 13.50 -33.08
CA ASP A 473 7.53 14.14 -34.36
C ASP A 473 9.01 14.61 -34.41
N GLY A 474 9.91 13.81 -33.83
CA GLY A 474 11.35 14.11 -33.76
C GLY A 474 11.73 15.24 -32.79
N LYS A 475 10.82 15.65 -31.90
CA LYS A 475 11.10 16.61 -30.83
C LYS A 475 11.04 15.93 -29.47
N MET A 476 12.02 16.20 -28.63
CA MET A 476 12.01 15.83 -27.22
C MET A 476 10.92 16.63 -26.50
N ILE A 477 9.98 15.91 -25.90
CA ILE A 477 8.88 16.48 -25.11
C ILE A 477 9.28 16.57 -23.64
N THR A 478 9.78 15.47 -23.08
CA THR A 478 10.33 15.43 -21.73
C THR A 478 11.46 14.41 -21.64
N GLU A 479 12.37 14.62 -20.70
CA GLU A 479 13.39 13.65 -20.34
C GLU A 479 13.48 13.51 -18.82
N LEU A 480 13.75 12.29 -18.37
CA LEU A 480 14.00 11.94 -16.99
C LEU A 480 15.39 11.34 -16.90
N LYS A 481 16.27 12.04 -16.18
CA LYS A 481 17.61 11.59 -15.85
C LYS A 481 17.88 11.90 -14.37
N PRO A 482 17.47 11.03 -13.45
CA PRO A 482 17.60 11.29 -12.02
C PRO A 482 19.08 11.44 -11.64
N GLU A 483 19.42 12.55 -10.99
CA GLU A 483 20.77 12.75 -10.48
C GLU A 483 21.05 11.77 -9.33
N GLY A 484 22.27 11.23 -9.30
CA GLY A 484 22.73 10.37 -8.20
C GLY A 484 22.27 8.91 -8.26
N TYR A 485 21.43 8.52 -9.23
CA TYR A 485 21.07 7.11 -9.40
C TYR A 485 22.09 6.34 -10.25
N ALA A 486 22.66 5.29 -9.66
CA ALA A 486 23.33 4.21 -10.38
C ALA A 486 23.10 2.91 -9.60
N LEU A 487 22.88 1.79 -10.29
CA LEU A 487 22.66 0.51 -9.62
C LEU A 487 23.94 0.05 -8.93
N GLU A 488 23.93 -0.06 -7.60
CA GLU A 488 25.11 -0.49 -6.84
C GLU A 488 25.35 -1.99 -7.01
N GLY A 489 26.61 -2.37 -7.30
CA GLY A 489 27.03 -3.78 -7.34
C GLY A 489 27.58 -4.31 -6.01
N SER A 490 27.82 -3.44 -5.03
CA SER A 490 28.40 -3.77 -3.73
C SER A 490 27.89 -2.81 -2.64
N PRO A 491 26.62 -2.94 -2.23
CA PRO A 491 26.02 -2.03 -1.28
C PRO A 491 26.63 -2.19 0.12
N LYS A 492 26.49 -1.15 0.96
CA LYS A 492 26.92 -1.22 2.37
C LYS A 492 25.95 -2.02 3.24
N THR A 493 24.66 -1.85 2.98
CA THR A 493 23.53 -2.53 3.64
C THR A 493 22.56 -3.02 2.57
N TYR A 494 21.83 -4.08 2.83
CA TYR A 494 20.77 -4.54 1.93
C TYR A 494 19.63 -3.52 1.98
N ASN A 495 19.38 -2.87 0.85
CA ASN A 495 18.29 -1.91 0.70
C ASN A 495 17.45 -2.31 -0.51
N PHE A 496 16.32 -2.95 -0.23
CA PHE A 496 15.34 -3.34 -1.24
C PHE A 496 14.17 -2.34 -1.32
N ASN A 497 14.35 -1.11 -0.83
CA ASN A 497 13.43 -0.01 -1.09
C ASN A 497 13.51 0.42 -2.58
N ALA A 498 12.62 1.30 -3.01
CA ALA A 498 12.58 1.80 -4.38
C ALA A 498 13.14 3.23 -4.47
N PHE A 499 14.05 3.44 -5.41
CA PHE A 499 14.31 4.79 -5.90
C PHE A 499 13.27 5.12 -6.96
N VAL A 500 12.53 6.23 -6.80
CA VAL A 500 11.43 6.63 -7.69
C VAL A 500 11.67 8.05 -8.20
N ALA A 501 11.44 8.29 -9.48
CA ALA A 501 11.53 9.61 -10.07
C ALA A 501 10.50 9.81 -11.17
N SER A 502 10.13 11.06 -11.45
CA SER A 502 9.25 11.41 -12.56
C SER A 502 9.70 12.67 -13.29
N ALA A 503 9.29 12.81 -14.55
CA ALA A 503 9.38 14.04 -15.33
C ALA A 503 8.09 14.25 -16.12
N SER A 504 7.65 15.50 -16.22
CA SER A 504 6.40 15.94 -16.84
C SER A 504 6.62 17.19 -17.70
N ALA A 505 5.89 17.34 -18.82
CA ALA A 505 6.01 18.47 -19.76
C ALA A 505 4.68 19.14 -20.14
#